data_AF-A0A2L0QXJ4-F1
#
_entry.id   AF-A0A2L0QXJ4-F1
#
_cell.length_a   1.000
_cell.length_b   1.000
_cell.length_c   1.000
_cell.angle_alpha   90.00
_cell.angle_beta   90.00
_cell.angle_gamma   90.00
#
_symmetry.space_group_name_H-M   'P 1'
#
loop_
_entity.id
_entity.type
_entity.pdbx_description
1 polymer ?
#
loop_
_entity_poly.entity_id
_entity_poly.type
_entity_poly.pdbx_seq_one_letter_code
_entity_poly.pdbx_strand_id
1 'polypeptide(L)'
;MSEPIVILTEEPLGADDRLNIERLVDGAETRLVVLVPANTERHLLVDFLENLSMLDIAKAFRELTAHAPDPTQERAQAAETLAVSLAALEGLGTGVTGEIVDGGAVNGLVAKVRETGAGQAVVITRPHAVADTFHTDWANKAQDQLGVPVLHLYAGSGFIGDS
;
A
#
# COMPACT_ATOMS: atom_id res chain seq x y z
N MET A 1 3.11 -25.11 2.75
CA MET A 1 2.47 -23.82 2.47
C MET A 1 3.51 -22.76 2.72
N SER A 2 3.74 -21.90 1.74
CA SER A 2 4.70 -20.80 1.86
C SER A 2 4.13 -19.70 2.74
N GLU A 3 4.99 -18.86 3.28
CA GLU A 3 4.57 -17.69 4.06
C GLU A 3 3.70 -16.76 3.18
N PRO A 4 2.64 -16.15 3.75
CA PRO A 4 1.76 -15.27 2.99
C PRO A 4 2.51 -14.02 2.52
N ILE A 5 2.01 -13.43 1.43
CA ILE A 5 2.48 -12.13 0.92
C ILE A 5 1.40 -11.09 1.21
N VAL A 6 1.78 -10.01 1.90
CA VAL A 6 0.89 -8.88 2.15
C VAL A 6 1.17 -7.80 1.11
N ILE A 7 0.13 -7.36 0.41
CA ILE A 7 0.20 -6.38 -0.67
C ILE A 7 -0.58 -5.14 -0.23
N LEU A 8 0.08 -3.99 -0.16
CA LEU A 8 -0.54 -2.69 0.08
C LEU A 8 -0.71 -1.96 -1.24
N THR A 9 -1.93 -1.51 -1.57
CA THR A 9 -2.19 -0.71 -2.77
C THR A 9 -3.11 0.48 -2.46
N GLU A 10 -2.85 1.60 -3.13
CA GLU A 10 -3.69 2.79 -3.07
C GLU A 10 -4.68 2.90 -4.23
N GLU A 11 -4.44 2.14 -5.30
CA GLU A 11 -5.24 2.17 -6.53
C GLU A 11 -5.68 0.76 -6.95
N PRO A 12 -6.72 0.66 -7.79
CA PRO A 12 -7.14 -0.61 -8.37
C PRO A 12 -5.98 -1.27 -9.13
N LEU A 13 -5.68 -2.53 -8.80
CA LEU A 13 -4.64 -3.28 -9.51
C LEU A 13 -5.08 -3.63 -10.93
N GLY A 14 -4.18 -3.41 -11.88
CA GLY A 14 -4.37 -3.66 -13.30
C GLY A 14 -3.72 -4.96 -13.80
N ALA A 15 -3.74 -5.15 -15.11
CA ALA A 15 -3.17 -6.34 -15.76
C ALA A 15 -1.65 -6.45 -15.59
N ASP A 16 -0.93 -5.32 -15.64
CA ASP A 16 0.51 -5.31 -15.44
C ASP A 16 0.89 -5.64 -14.00
N ASP A 17 0.12 -5.14 -13.02
CA ASP A 17 0.33 -5.45 -11.60
C ASP A 17 0.09 -6.94 -11.33
N ARG A 18 -0.96 -7.52 -11.93
CA ARG A 18 -1.21 -8.97 -11.89
C ARG A 18 0.00 -9.74 -12.40
N LEU A 19 0.57 -9.36 -13.54
CA LEU A 19 1.73 -10.04 -14.11
C LEU A 19 2.96 -9.95 -13.19
N ASN A 20 3.19 -8.79 -12.56
CA ASN A 20 4.27 -8.62 -11.60
C ASN A 20 4.07 -9.51 -10.36
N ILE A 21 2.84 -9.58 -9.83
CA ILE A 21 2.50 -10.43 -8.67
C ILE A 21 2.56 -11.91 -9.04
N GLU A 22 2.13 -12.31 -10.24
CA GLU A 22 2.24 -13.69 -10.73
C GLU A 22 3.71 -14.13 -10.81
N ARG A 23 4.59 -13.28 -11.34
CA ARG A 23 6.04 -13.51 -11.34
C ARG A 23 6.62 -13.57 -9.93
N LEU A 24 6.11 -12.76 -9.01
CA LEU A 24 6.55 -12.77 -7.62
C LEU A 24 6.17 -14.07 -6.91
N VAL A 25 4.94 -14.54 -7.14
CA VAL A 25 4.46 -15.82 -6.60
C VAL A 25 5.27 -16.98 -7.18
N ASP A 26 5.69 -16.91 -8.45
CA ASP A 26 6.53 -17.92 -9.12
C ASP A 26 6.02 -19.36 -8.94
N GLY A 27 4.69 -19.54 -9.02
CA GLY A 27 4.03 -20.83 -8.81
C GLY A 27 4.06 -21.35 -7.36
N ALA A 28 4.50 -20.55 -6.39
CA ALA A 28 4.47 -20.92 -4.98
C ALA A 28 3.04 -20.99 -4.43
N GLU A 29 2.82 -21.97 -3.55
CA GLU A 29 1.58 -22.15 -2.79
C GLU A 29 1.53 -21.14 -1.61
N THR A 30 1.43 -19.85 -1.94
CA THR A 30 1.30 -18.73 -0.98
C THR A 30 -0.11 -18.13 -1.01
N ARG A 31 -0.51 -17.49 0.09
CA ARG A 31 -1.75 -16.72 0.20
C ARG A 31 -1.43 -15.25 -0.02
N LEU A 32 -2.28 -14.56 -0.77
CA LEU A 32 -2.18 -13.12 -0.97
C LEU A 32 -3.18 -12.38 -0.07
N VAL A 33 -2.70 -11.34 0.61
CA VAL A 33 -3.52 -10.47 1.46
C VAL A 33 -3.40 -9.03 0.94
N VAL A 34 -4.47 -8.50 0.36
CA VAL A 34 -4.51 -7.14 -0.21
C VAL A 34 -5.06 -6.16 0.82
N LEU A 35 -4.31 -5.10 1.07
CA LEU A 35 -4.67 -4.01 1.95
C LEU A 35 -4.91 -2.75 1.13
N VAL A 36 -6.03 -2.08 1.40
CA VAL A 36 -6.33 -0.75 0.85
C VAL A 36 -6.55 0.21 2.02
N PRO A 37 -5.76 1.29 2.14
CA PRO A 37 -5.96 2.27 3.20
C PRO A 37 -7.26 3.04 2.98
N ALA A 38 -8.05 3.23 4.04
CA ALA A 38 -9.31 3.96 3.97
C ALA A 38 -9.15 5.47 3.74
N ASN A 39 -7.97 6.01 4.03
CA ASN A 39 -7.72 7.45 4.02
C ASN A 39 -6.28 7.72 3.57
N THR A 40 -6.11 8.06 2.28
CA THR A 40 -4.80 8.22 1.66
C THR A 40 -4.18 9.58 1.90
N GLU A 41 -4.94 10.67 2.13
CA GLU A 41 -4.35 12.03 2.19
C GLU A 41 -4.17 12.59 3.61
N ARG A 42 -5.06 12.28 4.55
CA ARG A 42 -5.05 12.93 5.89
C ARG A 42 -3.91 12.45 6.80
N HIS A 43 -3.46 11.20 6.66
CA HIS A 43 -2.40 10.63 7.50
C HIS A 43 -0.98 10.82 6.94
N LEU A 44 -0.83 11.16 5.64
CA LEU A 44 0.47 11.43 5.01
C LEU A 44 1.22 12.56 5.70
N LEU A 45 0.48 13.58 6.15
CA LEU A 45 1.06 14.77 6.76
C LEU A 45 1.30 14.60 8.25
N VAL A 46 0.48 13.82 8.96
CA VAL A 46 0.59 13.65 10.42
C VAL A 46 1.85 12.86 10.78
N ASP A 47 2.12 11.76 10.07
CA ASP A 47 3.34 10.95 10.29
C ASP A 47 4.62 11.67 9.81
N PHE A 48 4.48 12.64 8.89
CA PHE A 48 5.59 13.47 8.38
C PHE A 48 5.90 14.66 9.31
N LEU A 49 4.88 15.21 9.98
CA LEU A 49 4.98 16.37 10.88
C LEU A 49 5.79 16.12 12.15
N GLU A 50 5.96 14.86 12.57
CA GLU A 50 6.79 14.55 13.74
C GLU A 50 8.29 14.80 13.51
N ASN A 51 8.73 15.01 12.25
CA ASN A 51 10.16 15.09 11.90
C ASN A 51 10.63 16.33 11.12
N LEU A 52 9.81 17.38 10.88
CA LEU A 52 10.25 18.60 10.16
C LEU A 52 9.66 19.92 10.68
N SER A 53 10.39 21.02 10.44
CA SER A 53 10.11 22.40 10.89
C SER A 53 8.70 22.93 10.52
N MET A 54 8.04 23.57 11.49
CA MET A 54 6.58 23.80 11.56
C MET A 54 5.97 24.87 10.62
N LEU A 55 6.74 25.77 10.01
CA LEU A 55 6.18 27.05 9.53
C LEU A 55 5.49 26.99 8.15
N ASP A 56 6.01 26.24 7.18
CA ASP A 56 5.42 26.17 5.83
C ASP A 56 4.33 25.08 5.70
N ILE A 57 4.37 24.05 6.56
CA ILE A 57 3.45 22.90 6.52
C ILE A 57 2.05 23.28 7.02
N ALA A 58 1.94 24.18 8.00
CA ALA A 58 0.65 24.60 8.54
C ALA A 58 -0.24 25.30 7.50
N LYS A 59 0.35 25.92 6.46
CA LYS A 59 -0.39 26.55 5.37
C LYS A 59 -0.92 25.51 4.37
N ALA A 60 -0.06 24.58 3.93
CA ALA A 60 -0.47 23.47 3.06
C ALA A 60 -1.52 22.56 3.74
N PHE A 61 -1.36 22.28 5.04
CA PHE A 61 -2.31 21.50 5.83
C PHE A 61 -3.70 22.15 5.90
N ARG A 62 -3.77 23.49 6.07
CA ARG A 62 -5.03 24.24 6.07
C ARG A 62 -5.72 24.26 4.71
N GLU A 63 -4.97 24.31 3.62
CA GLU A 63 -5.53 24.30 2.26
C GLU A 63 -6.07 22.90 1.87
N LEU A 64 -5.39 21.82 2.30
CA LEU A 64 -5.82 20.43 2.14
C LEU A 64 -7.05 20.09 3.00
N THR A 65 -7.04 20.45 4.29
CA THR A 65 -8.20 20.20 5.17
C THR A 65 -9.45 21.00 4.78
N ALA A 66 -9.28 22.12 4.06
CA ALA A 66 -10.40 22.90 3.54
C ALA A 66 -11.19 22.21 2.41
N HIS A 67 -10.61 21.20 1.76
CA HIS A 67 -11.24 20.44 0.66
C HIS A 67 -11.29 18.93 0.93
N ALA A 68 -11.03 18.51 2.17
CA ALA A 68 -10.82 17.11 2.45
C ALA A 68 -12.12 16.31 2.25
N PRO A 69 -12.09 15.21 1.47
CA PRO A 69 -13.28 14.45 1.12
C PRO A 69 -14.05 13.91 2.34
N ASP A 70 -15.33 13.62 2.14
CA ASP A 70 -16.18 12.96 3.15
C ASP A 70 -15.61 11.56 3.46
N PRO A 71 -15.33 11.22 4.74
CA PRO A 71 -14.84 9.90 5.14
C PRO A 71 -15.66 8.72 4.60
N THR A 72 -16.97 8.92 4.38
CA THR A 72 -17.85 7.92 3.78
C THR A 72 -17.49 7.66 2.32
N GLN A 73 -17.17 8.72 1.57
CA GLN A 73 -16.75 8.63 0.17
C GLN A 73 -15.36 8.03 0.05
N GLU A 74 -14.42 8.41 0.92
CA GLU A 74 -13.06 7.84 0.96
C GLU A 74 -13.13 6.31 1.18
N ARG A 75 -13.94 5.87 2.16
CA ARG A 75 -14.12 4.43 2.41
C ARG A 75 -14.81 3.70 1.26
N ALA A 76 -15.77 4.34 0.59
CA ALA A 76 -16.43 3.76 -0.58
C ALA A 76 -15.44 3.57 -1.74
N GLN A 77 -14.56 4.55 -1.98
CA GLN A 77 -13.52 4.46 -3.00
C GLN A 77 -12.46 3.40 -2.66
N ALA A 78 -12.08 3.29 -1.39
CA ALA A 78 -11.21 2.21 -0.92
C ALA A 78 -11.86 0.82 -1.11
N ALA A 79 -13.17 0.70 -0.88
CA ALA A 79 -13.91 -0.53 -1.11
C ALA A 79 -13.98 -0.92 -2.60
N GLU A 80 -14.20 0.06 -3.49
CA GLU A 80 -14.15 -0.16 -4.93
C GLU A 80 -12.76 -0.61 -5.38
N THR A 81 -11.73 0.09 -4.90
CA THR A 81 -10.31 -0.25 -5.15
C THR A 81 -9.98 -1.67 -4.71
N LEU A 82 -10.41 -2.06 -3.52
CA LEU A 82 -10.22 -3.41 -3.00
C LEU A 82 -10.94 -4.44 -3.88
N ALA A 83 -12.21 -4.19 -4.23
CA ALA A 83 -12.99 -5.13 -5.05
C ALA A 83 -12.36 -5.37 -6.43
N VAL A 84 -11.93 -4.31 -7.11
CA VAL A 84 -11.25 -4.42 -8.41
C VAL A 84 -9.92 -5.15 -8.28
N SER A 85 -9.14 -4.85 -7.23
CA SER A 85 -7.84 -5.49 -7.00
C SER A 85 -7.97 -6.98 -6.70
N LEU A 86 -8.96 -7.38 -5.89
CA LEU A 86 -9.23 -8.79 -5.60
C LEU A 86 -9.64 -9.55 -6.87
N ALA A 87 -10.47 -8.95 -7.71
CA ALA A 87 -10.85 -9.53 -9.00
C ALA A 87 -9.66 -9.67 -9.95
N ALA A 88 -8.77 -8.66 -10.00
CA ALA A 88 -7.58 -8.69 -10.83
C ALA A 88 -6.59 -9.81 -10.43
N LEU A 89 -6.51 -10.14 -9.14
CA LEU A 89 -5.61 -11.18 -8.61
C LEU A 89 -6.26 -12.56 -8.49
N GLU A 90 -7.54 -12.70 -8.85
CA GLU A 90 -8.25 -13.97 -8.73
C GLU A 90 -7.50 -15.11 -9.44
N GLY A 91 -7.42 -16.26 -8.76
CA GLY A 91 -6.72 -17.45 -9.25
C GLY A 91 -5.19 -17.45 -9.07
N LEU A 92 -4.60 -16.41 -8.46
CA LEU A 92 -3.18 -16.42 -8.09
C LEU A 92 -2.94 -17.09 -6.73
N GLY A 93 -1.84 -17.83 -6.63
CA GLY A 93 -1.45 -18.55 -5.42
C GLY A 93 -2.53 -19.53 -4.95
N THR A 94 -2.69 -19.64 -3.63
CA THR A 94 -3.69 -20.52 -2.98
C THR A 94 -4.98 -19.80 -2.59
N GLY A 95 -5.05 -18.50 -2.87
CA GLY A 95 -6.19 -17.67 -2.54
C GLY A 95 -5.80 -16.21 -2.28
N VAL A 96 -6.72 -15.32 -2.63
CA VAL A 96 -6.58 -13.87 -2.43
C VAL A 96 -7.66 -13.42 -1.47
N THR A 97 -7.25 -12.71 -0.43
CA THR A 97 -8.13 -12.07 0.54
C THR A 97 -7.75 -10.60 0.64
N GLY A 98 -8.62 -9.78 1.20
CA GLY A 98 -8.22 -8.41 1.48
C GLY A 98 -9.17 -7.66 2.39
N GLU A 99 -8.68 -6.53 2.87
CA GLU A 99 -9.37 -5.69 3.83
C GLU A 99 -9.01 -4.21 3.65
N ILE A 100 -9.91 -3.36 4.12
CA ILE A 100 -9.66 -1.93 4.20
C ILE A 100 -9.03 -1.67 5.56
N VAL A 101 -7.88 -0.98 5.58
CA VAL A 101 -7.17 -0.66 6.81
C VAL A 101 -7.39 0.79 7.23
N ASP A 102 -7.71 0.97 8.50
CA ASP A 102 -7.85 2.25 9.18
C ASP A 102 -6.55 2.55 9.95
N GLY A 103 -6.11 3.82 10.01
CA GLY A 103 -4.93 4.20 10.82
C GLY A 103 -3.58 4.33 10.08
N GLY A 104 -3.61 4.51 8.75
CA GLY A 104 -2.42 4.79 7.94
C GLY A 104 -1.83 3.55 7.26
N ALA A 105 -1.34 3.73 6.04
CA ALA A 105 -0.98 2.64 5.13
C ALA A 105 0.17 1.76 5.66
N VAL A 106 1.25 2.38 6.16
CA VAL A 106 2.41 1.67 6.71
C VAL A 106 2.05 0.90 7.98
N ASN A 107 1.34 1.53 8.91
CA ASN A 107 0.95 0.88 10.17
C ASN A 107 0.03 -0.33 9.91
N GLY A 108 -0.92 -0.20 8.97
CA GLY A 108 -1.78 -1.30 8.54
C GLY A 108 -0.98 -2.46 7.94
N LEU A 109 -0.01 -2.15 7.08
CA LEU A 109 0.90 -3.15 6.50
C LEU A 109 1.73 -3.87 7.57
N VAL A 110 2.36 -3.12 8.47
CA VAL A 110 3.18 -3.69 9.56
C VAL A 110 2.35 -4.58 10.48
N ALA A 111 1.16 -4.11 10.87
CA ALA A 111 0.24 -4.88 11.70
C ALA A 111 -0.15 -6.20 11.02
N LYS A 112 -0.51 -6.15 9.73
CA LYS A 112 -0.94 -7.34 9.00
C LYS A 112 0.19 -8.34 8.77
N VAL A 113 1.39 -7.88 8.44
CA VAL A 113 2.56 -8.75 8.28
C VAL A 113 2.84 -9.50 9.59
N ARG A 114 2.79 -8.80 10.73
CA ARG A 114 2.98 -9.43 12.05
C ARG A 114 1.86 -10.39 12.43
N GLU A 115 0.61 -10.03 12.12
CA GLU A 115 -0.56 -10.89 12.39
C GLU A 115 -0.53 -12.18 11.58
N THR A 116 -0.18 -12.09 10.30
CA THR A 116 -0.20 -13.22 9.36
C THR A 116 1.09 -14.03 9.36
N GLY A 117 2.16 -13.50 9.97
CA GLY A 117 3.50 -14.09 9.89
C GLY A 117 4.06 -14.07 8.46
N ALA A 118 3.72 -13.03 7.69
CA ALA A 118 4.18 -12.89 6.31
C ALA A 118 5.69 -12.72 6.25
N GLY A 119 6.33 -13.51 5.39
CA GLY A 119 7.77 -13.44 5.12
C GLY A 119 8.15 -12.32 4.16
N GLN A 120 7.16 -11.68 3.56
CA GLN A 120 7.36 -10.64 2.56
C GLN A 120 6.17 -9.67 2.51
N ALA A 121 6.48 -8.40 2.23
CA ALA A 121 5.50 -7.38 1.90
C ALA A 121 5.74 -6.78 0.51
N VAL A 122 4.67 -6.33 -0.13
CA VAL A 122 4.68 -5.63 -1.41
C VAL A 122 3.91 -4.32 -1.26
N VAL A 123 4.46 -3.23 -1.76
CA VAL A 123 3.80 -1.92 -1.79
C VAL A 123 3.65 -1.51 -3.25
N ILE A 124 2.43 -1.23 -3.69
CA ILE A 124 2.11 -0.81 -5.06
C ILE A 124 1.52 0.59 -5.02
N THR A 125 2.21 1.56 -5.63
CA THR A 125 1.80 2.98 -5.62
C THR A 125 1.85 3.59 -7.01
N ARG A 126 1.13 4.69 -7.26
CA ARG A 126 1.28 5.44 -8.53
C ARG A 126 2.62 6.19 -8.56
N PRO A 127 3.28 6.31 -9.74
CA PRO A 127 4.41 7.22 -9.90
C PRO A 127 3.90 8.65 -9.76
N HIS A 128 4.35 9.36 -8.72
CA HIS A 128 4.00 10.75 -8.48
C HIS A 128 5.28 11.59 -8.60
N ALA A 129 5.37 12.43 -9.65
CA ALA A 129 6.56 13.24 -9.98
C ALA A 129 7.01 14.25 -8.90
N VAL A 130 6.28 14.37 -7.78
CA VAL A 130 6.60 15.24 -6.63
C VAL A 130 6.59 14.50 -5.29
N ALA A 131 6.13 13.25 -5.27
CA ALA A 131 5.94 12.43 -4.07
C ALA A 131 6.75 11.12 -4.06
N ASP A 132 7.59 10.90 -5.08
CA ASP A 132 8.46 9.72 -5.18
C ASP A 132 9.37 9.53 -3.95
N THR A 133 9.68 10.58 -3.19
CA THR A 133 10.43 10.45 -1.93
C THR A 133 9.59 9.83 -0.79
N PHE A 134 8.27 10.03 -0.78
CA PHE A 134 7.39 9.58 0.33
C PHE A 134 7.04 8.09 0.27
N HIS A 135 6.90 7.53 -0.94
CA HIS A 135 6.51 6.13 -1.12
C HIS A 135 7.69 5.16 -0.98
N THR A 136 8.89 5.55 -1.45
CA THR A 136 10.12 4.83 -1.12
C THR A 136 10.38 4.84 0.40
N ASP A 137 10.02 5.95 1.07
CA ASP A 137 10.06 6.04 2.54
C ASP A 137 9.15 5.02 3.23
N TRP A 138 8.04 4.59 2.62
CA TRP A 138 7.16 3.57 3.20
C TRP A 138 7.74 2.17 3.13
N ALA A 139 8.29 1.80 1.97
CA ALA A 139 8.97 0.53 1.82
C ALA A 139 10.14 0.43 2.80
N ASN A 140 10.95 1.48 2.90
CA ASN A 140 12.07 1.58 3.83
C ASN A 140 11.62 1.54 5.30
N LYS A 141 10.62 2.34 5.70
CA LYS A 141 10.07 2.33 7.08
C LYS A 141 9.45 0.98 7.45
N ALA A 142 8.72 0.36 6.53
CA ALA A 142 8.13 -0.95 6.75
C ALA A 142 9.23 -2.00 6.93
N GLN A 143 10.27 -1.97 6.10
CA GLN A 143 11.42 -2.87 6.21
C GLN A 143 12.16 -2.70 7.54
N ASP A 144 12.42 -1.46 7.96
CA ASP A 144 13.05 -1.15 9.26
C ASP A 144 12.23 -1.68 10.45
N GLN A 145 10.90 -1.66 10.36
CA GLN A 145 10.01 -2.11 11.44
C GLN A 145 9.70 -3.61 11.41
N LEU A 146 9.82 -4.26 10.26
CA LEU A 146 9.40 -5.65 10.05
C LEU A 146 10.57 -6.63 10.02
N GLY A 147 11.74 -6.20 9.56
CA GLY A 147 12.88 -7.10 9.34
C GLY A 147 12.65 -8.15 8.24
N VAL A 148 11.60 -7.97 7.41
CA VAL A 148 11.33 -8.80 6.22
C VAL A 148 11.51 -7.97 4.94
N PRO A 149 11.80 -8.60 3.79
CA PRO A 149 11.89 -7.89 2.51
C PRO A 149 10.58 -7.16 2.15
N VAL A 150 10.70 -5.89 1.75
CA VAL A 150 9.58 -5.08 1.24
C VAL A 150 9.88 -4.70 -0.20
N LEU A 151 9.06 -5.21 -1.14
CA LEU A 151 9.20 -4.88 -2.56
C LEU A 151 8.31 -3.69 -2.92
N HIS A 152 8.86 -2.69 -3.61
CA HIS A 152 8.10 -1.54 -4.09
C HIS A 152 7.89 -1.63 -5.60
N LEU A 153 6.63 -1.58 -6.03
CA LEU A 153 6.22 -1.61 -7.42
C LEU A 153 5.42 -0.35 -7.76
N TYR A 154 5.55 0.12 -9.00
CA TYR A 154 4.68 1.19 -9.50
C TYR A 154 3.50 0.61 -10.26
N ALA A 155 2.30 1.05 -9.89
CA ALA A 155 1.05 0.62 -10.50
C ALA A 155 1.07 0.85 -12.02
N GLY A 156 0.70 -0.18 -12.79
CA GLY A 156 0.64 -0.10 -14.25
C GLY A 156 2.01 0.05 -14.94
N SER A 157 3.11 -0.24 -14.24
CA SER A 157 4.45 -0.28 -14.83
C SER A 157 5.00 -1.70 -14.80
N GLY A 158 5.67 -2.11 -15.87
CA GLY A 158 6.54 -3.30 -15.87
C GLY A 158 7.87 -3.08 -15.15
N PHE A 159 8.01 -1.99 -14.38
CA PHE A 159 9.25 -1.59 -13.71
C PHE A 159 9.21 -2.04 -12.26
N ILE A 160 10.10 -2.96 -11.92
CA ILE A 160 10.37 -3.37 -10.55
C ILE A 160 11.45 -2.42 -10.04
N GLY A 161 11.14 -1.58 -9.06
CA GLY A 161 12.14 -0.72 -8.43
C GLY A 161 13.08 -1.59 -7.59
N ASP A 162 14.37 -1.60 -7.93
CA ASP A 162 15.39 -2.13 -7.03
C ASP A 162 15.43 -1.25 -5.77
N SER A 163 15.35 -1.91 -4.61
CA SER A 163 15.50 -1.29 -3.28
C SER A 163 16.95 -0.88 -3.01
#